data_AF-A0A6G1G8W9-F1
#
_entry.id   AF-A0A6G1G8W9-F1
#
_cell.length_a   1.000
_cell.length_b   1.000
_cell.length_c   1.000
_cell.angle_alpha   90.00
_cell.angle_beta   90.00
_cell.angle_gamma   90.00
#
_symmetry.space_group_name_H-M   'P 1'
#
loop_
_entity.id
_entity.type
_entity.pdbx_description
1 polymer ?
#
loop_
_entity_poly.entity_id
_entity_poly.type
_entity_poly.pdbx_seq_one_letter_code
_entity_poly.pdbx_strand_id
1 'polypeptide(L)'
;MQRFCTQHQGTSLADVHQSFSNLDKISALIKKQRLLSYPFGQSIAAVIILQCIANALLTYLQYIQGYYFDGINLLVTCFFKEQVKIILDRESFEIDMGFKRVRDKDINEIVFAAYLPENEKIFTFARVFINAQSSTAYTKAFEALFGLLSSKLEREIRWKHLHGTGFACIVTDMDRGQLQGWGQYLSQIDGSHRPWEWQARNTVMLCYIHFKRSIDRAAGTSGHNTNSIHARMGELVRCESQADYFQLCNELISTSSESVKEWTRHKMQPSIACGLNKHCSMIASEVWERTRNHTNATEQTRFKSNSFGRQLPLLRAIHSSQILDKYDVDRYNSRAGYGISLSWRNTSLSERFAEAIRRDRSRRRESEDDNDGSVDTELLPPEPQRRRVSRSSSSRSSSTRRRGSAQRDTSLALCRMASENILNQSQERQDMELDQTEKQLRIELMREELRQKRLENDRRELENQSLSRGLE
;
A
#
# COMPACT_ATOMS: atom_id res chain seq x y z
N MET A 1 -3.57 6.94 -24.37
CA MET A 1 -3.01 6.23 -25.56
C MET A 1 -4.08 5.41 -26.27
N GLN A 2 -4.66 4.37 -25.64
CA GLN A 2 -5.76 3.60 -26.25
C GLN A 2 -6.90 4.48 -26.77
N ARG A 3 -7.30 5.48 -25.98
CA ARG A 3 -8.30 6.46 -26.40
C ARG A 3 -7.95 7.34 -27.57
N PHE A 4 -6.70 7.78 -27.64
CA PHE A 4 -6.22 8.57 -28.77
C PHE A 4 -6.32 7.72 -30.05
N CYS A 5 -5.95 6.44 -29.98
CA CYS A 5 -6.14 5.51 -31.09
C CYS A 5 -7.62 5.34 -31.46
N THR A 6 -8.49 5.12 -30.46
CA THR A 6 -9.94 4.98 -30.68
C THR A 6 -10.59 6.25 -31.25
N GLN A 7 -10.19 7.44 -30.79
CA GLN A 7 -10.67 8.73 -31.30
C GLN A 7 -10.28 8.95 -32.76
N HIS A 8 -9.14 8.44 -33.19
CA HIS A 8 -8.64 8.55 -34.56
C HIS A 8 -8.85 7.27 -35.39
N GLN A 9 -9.81 6.40 -35.00
CA GLN A 9 -10.17 5.17 -35.72
C GLN A 9 -9.01 4.17 -35.95
N GLY A 10 -7.94 4.26 -35.16
CA GLY A 10 -6.81 3.34 -35.19
C GLY A 10 -6.89 2.29 -34.09
N THR A 11 -6.43 1.07 -34.36
CA THR A 11 -6.29 0.01 -33.34
C THR A 11 -4.94 0.11 -32.61
N SER A 12 -3.94 0.71 -33.25
CA SER A 12 -2.65 1.08 -32.68
C SER A 12 -2.25 2.51 -33.09
N LEU A 13 -1.19 3.05 -32.48
CA LEU A 13 -0.68 4.38 -32.84
C LEU A 13 -0.20 4.45 -34.30
N ALA A 14 0.36 3.35 -34.81
CA ALA A 14 0.80 3.25 -36.21
C ALA A 14 -0.38 3.32 -37.19
N ASP A 15 -1.55 2.82 -36.80
CA ASP A 15 -2.78 2.87 -37.62
C ASP A 15 -3.39 4.27 -37.66
N VAL A 16 -3.13 5.10 -36.64
CA VAL A 16 -3.54 6.51 -36.65
C VAL A 16 -2.72 7.30 -37.67
N HIS A 17 -1.41 7.07 -37.72
CA HIS A 17 -0.54 7.68 -38.73
C HIS A 17 0.83 6.98 -38.78
N GLN A 18 1.37 6.73 -39.99
CA GLN A 18 2.63 6.00 -40.18
C GLN A 18 3.84 6.60 -39.44
N SER A 19 3.82 7.93 -39.17
CA SER A 19 4.90 8.59 -38.43
C SER A 19 5.01 8.14 -36.97
N PHE A 20 3.94 7.58 -36.40
CA PHE A 20 3.93 7.01 -35.06
C PHE A 20 4.56 5.62 -34.98
N SER A 21 4.95 5.03 -36.10
CA SER A 21 5.80 3.83 -36.10
C SER A 21 7.22 4.13 -35.60
N ASN A 22 7.64 5.41 -35.58
CA ASN A 22 8.90 5.83 -34.98
C ASN A 22 8.76 5.99 -33.46
N LEU A 23 8.92 4.88 -32.75
CA LEU A 23 8.82 4.79 -31.30
C LEU A 23 9.87 5.66 -30.57
N ASP A 24 11.04 5.89 -31.18
CA ASP A 24 12.08 6.76 -30.61
C ASP A 24 11.63 8.22 -30.60
N LYS A 25 11.01 8.69 -31.69
CA LYS A 25 10.46 10.05 -31.79
C LYS A 25 9.30 10.27 -30.83
N ILE A 26 8.42 9.27 -30.65
CA ILE A 26 7.37 9.30 -29.63
C ILE A 26 7.98 9.34 -28.23
N SER A 27 8.98 8.51 -27.95
CA SER A 27 9.68 8.49 -26.66
C SER A 27 10.35 9.82 -26.37
N ALA A 28 10.97 10.45 -27.37
CA ALA A 28 11.55 11.79 -27.27
C ALA A 28 10.49 12.87 -27.00
N LEU A 29 9.33 12.80 -27.64
CA LEU A 29 8.21 13.73 -27.39
C LEU A 29 7.61 13.54 -26.00
N ILE A 30 7.42 12.30 -25.54
CA ILE A 30 6.98 11.99 -24.17
C ILE A 30 8.02 12.49 -23.16
N LYS A 31 9.31 12.29 -23.43
CA LYS A 31 10.39 12.80 -22.58
C LYS A 31 10.39 14.33 -22.55
N LYS A 32 10.22 14.99 -23.70
CA LYS A 32 10.09 16.45 -23.80
C LYS A 32 8.88 16.96 -23.02
N GLN A 33 7.71 16.33 -23.19
CA GLN A 33 6.51 16.70 -22.43
C GLN A 33 6.71 16.49 -20.93
N ARG A 34 7.34 15.39 -20.51
CA ARG A 34 7.69 15.17 -19.09
C ARG A 34 8.65 16.23 -18.55
N LEU A 35 9.64 16.67 -19.33
CA LEU A 35 10.55 17.74 -18.92
C LEU A 35 9.83 19.10 -18.86
N LEU A 36 8.84 19.33 -19.72
CA LEU A 36 8.03 20.55 -19.71
C LEU A 36 7.06 20.57 -18.52
N SER A 37 6.34 19.47 -18.27
CA SER A 37 5.39 19.34 -17.15
C SER A 37 6.08 19.18 -15.79
N TYR A 38 7.37 18.82 -15.77
CA TYR A 38 8.18 18.69 -14.57
C TYR A 38 9.55 19.36 -14.79
N PRO A 39 9.59 20.70 -14.87
CA PRO A 39 10.78 21.45 -15.23
C PRO A 39 11.94 21.25 -14.25
N PHE A 40 11.63 20.81 -13.03
CA PHE A 40 12.59 20.54 -11.96
C PHE A 40 12.80 19.05 -11.67
N GLY A 41 12.34 18.17 -12.57
CA GLY A 41 12.48 16.71 -12.44
C GLY A 41 11.31 16.02 -11.72
N GLN A 42 11.45 14.74 -11.39
CA GLN A 42 10.41 13.91 -10.76
C GLN A 42 10.86 13.24 -9.45
N SER A 43 12.02 13.67 -8.94
CA SER A 43 12.70 13.18 -7.75
C SER A 43 12.48 14.14 -6.57
N ILE A 44 13.36 14.09 -5.56
CA ILE A 44 13.28 14.91 -4.34
C ILE A 44 13.20 16.42 -4.67
N ALA A 45 14.00 16.91 -5.61
CA ALA A 45 14.01 18.33 -6.02
C ALA A 45 12.63 18.83 -6.48
N ALA A 46 11.85 17.97 -7.13
CA ALA A 46 10.50 18.31 -7.58
C ALA A 46 9.54 18.44 -6.41
N VAL A 47 9.67 17.57 -5.39
CA VAL A 47 8.87 17.64 -4.16
C VAL A 47 9.21 18.92 -3.37
N ILE A 48 10.50 19.26 -3.27
CA ILE A 48 10.97 20.52 -2.65
C ILE A 48 10.31 21.71 -3.31
N ILE A 49 10.38 21.79 -4.64
CA ILE A 49 9.91 22.97 -5.37
C ILE A 49 8.38 23.04 -5.36
N LEU A 50 7.68 21.90 -5.43
CA LEU A 50 6.23 21.88 -5.19
C LEU A 50 5.89 22.42 -3.81
N GLN A 51 6.65 22.07 -2.76
CA GLN A 51 6.43 22.58 -1.40
C GLN A 51 6.75 24.08 -1.26
N CYS A 52 7.78 24.58 -1.95
CA CYS A 52 8.16 25.99 -1.92
C CYS A 52 7.14 26.88 -2.69
N ILE A 53 6.65 26.42 -3.85
CA ILE A 53 5.64 27.14 -4.64
C ILE A 53 4.27 27.06 -3.96
N ALA A 54 4.01 25.97 -3.26
CA ALA A 54 2.77 25.70 -2.56
C ALA A 54 2.37 26.73 -1.50
N ASN A 55 3.32 27.35 -0.80
CA ASN A 55 2.99 28.40 0.16
C ASN A 55 2.26 29.60 -0.49
N ALA A 56 2.25 29.71 -1.82
CA ALA A 56 1.59 30.79 -2.54
C ALA A 56 0.12 30.50 -2.86
N LEU A 57 -0.27 29.36 -3.43
CA LEU A 57 -1.66 29.03 -3.85
C LEU A 57 -1.66 27.64 -4.50
N LEU A 58 -2.41 26.62 -4.04
CA LEU A 58 -3.02 25.51 -4.84
C LEU A 58 -3.52 24.30 -4.03
N THR A 59 -4.56 23.66 -4.54
CA THR A 59 -5.30 22.47 -4.06
C THR A 59 -4.46 21.17 -3.95
N TYR A 60 -3.30 21.09 -4.62
CA TYR A 60 -2.37 19.95 -4.55
C TYR A 60 -1.78 19.75 -3.13
N LEU A 61 -1.82 20.80 -2.32
CA LEU A 61 -1.35 20.85 -0.93
C LEU A 61 -2.27 20.23 0.11
N GLN A 62 -3.50 19.87 -0.27
CA GLN A 62 -4.37 19.19 0.68
C GLN A 62 -3.91 17.76 0.96
N TYR A 63 -2.97 17.22 0.18
CA TYR A 63 -2.49 15.86 0.36
C TYR A 63 -1.09 15.76 0.96
N ILE A 64 -0.11 16.55 0.50
CA ILE A 64 1.21 16.60 1.16
C ILE A 64 1.09 17.54 2.37
N GLN A 65 1.21 16.98 3.57
CA GLN A 65 0.97 17.70 4.82
C GLN A 65 2.25 18.14 5.50
N GLY A 66 3.37 17.46 5.22
CA GLY A 66 4.67 17.84 5.73
C GLY A 66 5.81 17.26 4.90
N TYR A 67 6.93 17.98 4.92
CA TYR A 67 8.12 17.66 4.18
C TYR A 67 9.36 18.01 5.00
N TYR A 68 10.34 17.13 5.02
CA TYR A 68 11.66 17.36 5.60
C TYR A 68 12.72 16.74 4.70
N PHE A 69 13.77 17.51 4.43
CA PHE A 69 14.98 17.04 3.78
C PHE A 69 16.19 17.87 4.20
N ASP A 70 17.19 17.22 4.78
CA ASP A 70 18.45 17.85 5.22
C ASP A 70 19.63 17.58 4.27
N GLY A 71 19.34 17.09 3.06
CA GLY A 71 20.35 16.63 2.11
C GLY A 71 20.63 15.12 2.19
N ILE A 72 20.31 14.48 3.33
CA ILE A 72 20.58 13.05 3.56
C ILE A 72 19.29 12.31 3.89
N ASN A 73 18.52 12.79 4.85
CA ASN A 73 17.29 12.16 5.34
C ASN A 73 16.09 12.81 4.69
N LEU A 74 15.20 11.99 4.12
CA LEU A 74 13.95 12.39 3.51
C LEU A 74 12.78 11.92 4.37
N LEU A 75 11.80 12.80 4.57
CA LEU A 75 10.50 12.48 5.13
C LEU A 75 9.42 13.28 4.40
N VAL A 76 8.43 12.58 3.85
CA VAL A 76 7.26 13.20 3.21
C VAL A 76 6.01 12.59 3.80
N THR A 77 5.18 13.39 4.47
CA THR A 77 3.93 12.94 5.09
C THR A 77 2.74 13.36 4.23
N CYS A 78 1.88 12.40 3.89
CA CYS A 78 0.75 12.60 2.99
C CYS A 78 -0.56 12.07 3.59
N PHE A 79 -1.60 12.90 3.61
CA PHE A 79 -2.99 12.55 3.93
C PHE A 79 -3.95 13.71 3.60
N PHE A 80 -5.23 13.40 3.41
CA PHE A 80 -6.33 14.36 3.38
C PHE A 80 -6.94 14.56 4.77
N LYS A 81 -7.43 15.77 5.09
CA LYS A 81 -8.03 16.08 6.40
C LYS A 81 -9.26 15.21 6.71
N GLU A 82 -10.02 14.82 5.68
CA GLU A 82 -11.18 13.92 5.78
C GLU A 82 -10.78 12.52 6.25
N GLN A 83 -9.65 12.00 5.76
CA GLN A 83 -9.14 10.68 6.19
C GLN A 83 -8.82 10.68 7.68
N VAL A 84 -8.30 11.79 8.20
CA VAL A 84 -7.94 11.91 9.61
C VAL A 84 -9.17 11.95 10.52
N LYS A 85 -10.25 12.60 10.09
CA LYS A 85 -11.50 12.59 10.86
C LYS A 85 -12.02 11.15 11.04
N ILE A 86 -11.94 10.34 9.99
CA ILE A 86 -12.39 8.95 10.00
C ILE A 86 -11.54 8.08 10.93
N ILE A 87 -10.21 8.27 10.95
CA ILE A 87 -9.32 7.43 11.77
C ILE A 87 -9.45 7.73 13.26
N LEU A 88 -9.79 8.97 13.67
CA LEU A 88 -9.95 9.31 15.09
C LEU A 88 -11.07 8.55 15.79
N ASP A 89 -12.07 8.08 15.04
CA ASP A 89 -13.16 7.27 15.57
C ASP A 89 -12.79 5.78 15.69
N ARG A 90 -11.52 5.42 15.44
CA ARG A 90 -11.03 4.05 15.49
C ARG A 90 -10.18 3.84 16.72
N GLU A 91 -10.31 2.66 17.31
CA GLU A 91 -9.50 2.26 18.47
C GLU A 91 -8.16 1.61 18.07
N SER A 92 -8.04 1.14 16.83
CA SER A 92 -6.82 0.50 16.32
C SER A 92 -6.65 0.72 14.82
N PHE A 93 -5.39 0.66 14.36
CA PHE A 93 -5.05 0.67 12.94
C PHE A 93 -3.82 -0.18 12.64
N GLU A 94 -3.60 -0.48 11.37
CA GLU A 94 -2.49 -1.28 10.86
C GLU A 94 -1.40 -0.40 10.22
N ILE A 95 -0.13 -0.79 10.37
CA ILE A 95 1.05 -0.14 9.77
C ILE A 95 1.83 -1.17 8.94
N ASP A 96 2.21 -0.82 7.71
CA ASP A 96 3.02 -1.67 6.81
C ASP A 96 4.01 -0.85 5.99
N MET A 97 5.07 -1.52 5.54
CA MET A 97 6.11 -0.94 4.69
C MET A 97 6.07 -1.49 3.26
N GLY A 98 5.90 -0.57 2.31
CA GLY A 98 5.99 -0.79 0.88
C GLY A 98 7.39 -0.51 0.31
N PHE A 99 8.11 -1.57 -0.06
CA PHE A 99 9.45 -1.47 -0.69
C PHE A 99 9.48 -1.33 -2.23
N LYS A 100 8.32 -1.44 -2.92
CA LYS A 100 8.28 -1.61 -4.39
C LYS A 100 7.69 -0.42 -5.15
N ARG A 101 7.21 0.59 -4.43
CA ARG A 101 6.42 1.66 -5.03
C ARG A 101 7.30 2.70 -5.70
N VAL A 102 8.36 3.12 -5.03
CA VAL A 102 9.30 4.14 -5.52
C VAL A 102 10.42 3.46 -6.29
N ARG A 103 10.91 4.11 -7.36
CA ARG A 103 12.03 3.63 -8.20
C ARG A 103 13.35 3.64 -7.44
N ASP A 104 13.50 4.67 -6.62
CA ASP A 104 14.62 4.81 -5.71
C ASP A 104 14.53 3.71 -4.66
N LYS A 105 15.59 2.92 -4.53
CA LYS A 105 15.63 1.75 -3.64
C LYS A 105 15.73 2.17 -2.18
N ASP A 106 16.21 3.37 -1.92
CA ASP A 106 16.43 3.85 -0.58
C ASP A 106 15.12 4.41 0.00
N ILE A 107 14.17 4.82 -0.86
CA ILE A 107 12.89 5.39 -0.44
C ILE A 107 11.81 4.30 -0.28
N ASN A 108 11.30 4.22 0.94
CA ASN A 108 10.24 3.31 1.34
C ASN A 108 8.96 4.08 1.67
N GLU A 109 7.82 3.44 1.42
CA GLU A 109 6.49 3.96 1.75
C GLU A 109 5.97 3.26 3.00
N ILE A 110 5.72 4.01 4.07
CA ILE A 110 4.96 3.52 5.24
C ILE A 110 3.49 3.85 4.99
N VAL A 111 2.65 2.83 5.03
CA VAL A 111 1.21 2.96 4.85
C VAL A 111 0.52 2.71 6.17
N PHE A 112 -0.37 3.62 6.53
CA PHE A 112 -1.21 3.46 7.69
C PHE A 112 -2.67 3.29 7.25
N ALA A 113 -3.30 2.19 7.67
CA ALA A 113 -4.62 1.82 7.20
C ALA A 113 -5.44 1.14 8.30
N ALA A 114 -6.77 1.25 8.23
CA ALA A 114 -7.67 0.52 9.11
C ALA A 114 -8.76 -0.19 8.30
N TYR A 115 -9.25 -1.30 8.80
CA TYR A 115 -10.47 -1.91 8.28
C TYR A 115 -11.68 -1.13 8.82
N LEU A 116 -12.53 -0.63 7.94
CA LEU A 116 -13.79 0.02 8.27
C LEU A 116 -14.94 -0.99 8.11
N PRO A 117 -15.54 -1.49 9.21
CA PRO A 117 -16.66 -2.44 9.14
C PRO A 117 -17.86 -1.88 8.39
N GLU A 118 -18.11 -0.57 8.51
CA GLU A 118 -19.26 0.11 7.90
C GLU A 118 -19.20 0.10 6.37
N ASN A 119 -17.98 0.07 5.83
CA ASN A 119 -17.69 0.03 4.40
C ASN A 119 -17.18 -1.33 3.95
N GLU A 120 -17.05 -2.27 4.88
CA GLU A 120 -16.48 -3.61 4.74
C GLU A 120 -15.14 -3.62 3.98
N LYS A 121 -14.34 -2.57 4.17
CA LYS A 121 -13.17 -2.30 3.35
C LYS A 121 -12.07 -1.65 4.16
N ILE A 122 -10.87 -1.87 3.67
CA ILE A 122 -9.67 -1.23 4.17
C ILE A 122 -9.62 0.19 3.64
N PHE A 123 -9.24 1.09 4.52
CA PHE A 123 -9.12 2.51 4.25
C PHE A 123 -7.74 2.97 4.68
N THR A 124 -6.97 3.49 3.72
CA THR A 124 -5.70 4.16 4.01
C THR A 124 -6.00 5.52 4.60
N PHE A 125 -5.33 5.88 5.69
CA PHE A 125 -5.51 7.22 6.28
C PHE A 125 -4.30 8.13 6.09
N ALA A 126 -3.10 7.55 6.05
CA ALA A 126 -1.88 8.31 5.83
C ALA A 126 -0.81 7.47 5.14
N ARG A 127 0.12 8.16 4.49
CA ARG A 127 1.32 7.60 3.90
C ARG A 127 2.51 8.45 4.27
N VAL A 128 3.63 7.82 4.60
CA VAL A 128 4.89 8.51 4.88
C VAL A 128 5.99 7.92 4.03
N PHE A 129 6.65 8.74 3.22
CA PHE A 129 7.82 8.31 2.44
C PHE A 129 9.09 8.67 3.22
N ILE A 130 9.92 7.68 3.51
CA ILE A 130 11.20 7.85 4.20
C ILE A 130 12.32 7.16 3.44
N ASN A 131 13.56 7.64 3.56
CA ASN A 131 14.72 7.02 2.92
C ASN A 131 15.69 6.31 3.88
N ALA A 132 15.24 5.99 5.09
CA ALA A 132 16.02 5.30 6.11
C ALA A 132 15.15 4.26 6.84
N GLN A 133 15.77 3.16 7.29
CA GLN A 133 15.11 2.05 8.00
C GLN A 133 15.70 1.85 9.40
N SER A 134 16.02 2.95 10.10
CA SER A 134 16.49 2.91 11.49
C SER A 134 15.36 3.23 12.45
N SER A 135 15.47 2.78 13.71
CA SER A 135 14.51 3.14 14.77
C SER A 135 14.33 4.66 14.87
N THR A 136 15.42 5.42 14.81
CA THR A 136 15.38 6.89 14.79
C THR A 136 14.59 7.46 13.63
N ALA A 137 14.71 6.89 12.42
CA ALA A 137 13.94 7.34 11.26
C ALA A 137 12.44 7.08 11.44
N TYR A 138 12.08 5.92 11.99
CA TYR A 138 10.69 5.61 12.33
C TYR A 138 10.13 6.51 13.43
N THR A 139 10.91 6.77 14.49
CA THR A 139 10.53 7.69 15.57
C THR A 139 10.18 9.07 15.00
N LYS A 140 11.07 9.63 14.17
CA LYS A 140 10.81 10.90 13.46
C LYS A 140 9.60 10.83 12.53
N ALA A 141 9.39 9.71 11.84
CA ALA A 141 8.22 9.51 10.98
C ALA A 141 6.90 9.54 11.76
N PHE A 142 6.86 8.89 12.93
CA PHE A 142 5.69 8.88 13.81
C PHE A 142 5.46 10.26 14.44
N GLU A 143 6.51 10.90 14.97
CA GLU A 143 6.44 12.28 15.49
C GLU A 143 5.89 13.25 14.44
N ALA A 144 6.45 13.23 13.22
CA ALA A 144 6.01 14.10 12.14
C ALA A 144 4.56 13.82 11.77
N LEU A 145 4.17 12.55 11.60
CA LEU A 145 2.79 12.19 11.27
C LEU A 145 1.82 12.66 12.35
N PHE A 146 1.97 12.21 13.60
CA PHE A 146 1.00 12.51 14.65
C PHE A 146 1.01 13.99 15.08
N GLY A 147 2.15 14.67 14.98
CA GLY A 147 2.22 16.13 15.14
C GLY A 147 1.42 16.86 14.05
N LEU A 148 1.52 16.42 12.79
CA LEU A 148 0.71 16.95 11.69
C LEU A 148 -0.78 16.63 11.85
N LEU A 149 -1.13 15.41 12.28
CA LEU A 149 -2.52 15.07 12.56
C LEU A 149 -3.11 15.95 13.67
N SER A 150 -2.35 16.13 14.76
CA SER A 150 -2.76 16.96 15.90
C SER A 150 -3.00 18.41 15.49
N SER A 151 -2.04 19.02 14.77
CA SER A 151 -2.14 20.40 14.29
C SER A 151 -3.27 20.61 13.27
N LYS A 152 -3.46 19.70 12.31
CA LYS A 152 -4.49 19.85 11.26
C LYS A 152 -5.92 19.70 11.77
N LEU A 153 -6.08 18.97 12.88
CA LEU A 153 -7.36 18.77 13.55
C LEU A 153 -7.60 19.74 14.72
N GLU A 154 -6.59 20.50 15.12
CA GLU A 154 -6.62 21.32 16.34
C GLU A 154 -7.02 20.47 17.57
N ARG A 155 -6.60 19.21 17.58
CA ARG A 155 -6.95 18.23 18.61
C ARG A 155 -5.78 17.31 18.88
N GLU A 156 -5.44 17.19 20.15
CA GLU A 156 -4.40 16.28 20.63
C GLU A 156 -4.71 14.82 20.27
N ILE A 157 -3.71 14.13 19.70
CA ILE A 157 -3.76 12.68 19.48
C ILE A 157 -3.46 11.98 20.80
N ARG A 158 -4.42 11.17 21.27
CA ARG A 158 -4.30 10.45 22.54
C ARG A 158 -4.17 8.95 22.33
N TRP A 159 -3.46 8.35 23.27
CA TRP A 159 -3.22 6.90 23.38
C TRP A 159 -3.86 6.39 24.67
N LYS A 160 -4.68 5.34 24.57
CA LYS A 160 -5.53 4.85 25.67
C LYS A 160 -4.72 4.43 26.89
N HIS A 161 -3.56 3.80 26.71
CA HIS A 161 -2.71 3.35 27.82
C HIS A 161 -1.96 4.49 28.54
N LEU A 162 -1.82 5.66 27.92
CA LEU A 162 -1.21 6.85 28.53
C LEU A 162 -2.26 7.83 29.06
N HIS A 163 -3.36 8.01 28.33
CA HIS A 163 -4.33 9.10 28.54
C HIS A 163 -5.74 8.60 28.91
N GLY A 164 -5.97 7.29 28.99
CA GLY A 164 -7.28 6.68 29.20
C GLY A 164 -8.24 6.74 28.01
N THR A 165 -7.88 7.47 26.93
CA THR A 165 -8.72 7.69 25.74
C THR A 165 -7.88 7.68 24.46
N GLY A 166 -8.55 7.53 23.31
CA GLY A 166 -7.91 7.53 21.99
C GLY A 166 -7.51 6.13 21.49
N PHE A 167 -6.44 6.05 20.70
CA PHE A 167 -5.99 4.79 20.10
C PHE A 167 -5.51 3.82 21.18
N ALA A 168 -6.00 2.58 21.14
CA ALA A 168 -5.60 1.56 22.09
C ALA A 168 -4.41 0.73 21.62
N CYS A 169 -4.35 0.41 20.32
CA CYS A 169 -3.26 -0.41 19.79
C CYS A 169 -3.02 -0.19 18.30
N ILE A 170 -1.85 -0.61 17.84
CA ILE A 170 -1.49 -0.75 16.45
C ILE A 170 -1.28 -2.21 16.10
N VAL A 171 -1.56 -2.57 14.86
CA VAL A 171 -1.18 -3.85 14.27
C VAL A 171 -0.04 -3.59 13.31
N THR A 172 1.06 -4.30 13.46
CA THR A 172 2.23 -4.08 12.61
C THR A 172 2.95 -5.37 12.29
N ASP A 173 3.85 -5.29 11.31
CA ASP A 173 4.76 -6.37 10.99
C ASP A 173 5.82 -6.56 12.08
N MET A 174 6.56 -7.66 12.04
CA MET A 174 7.62 -7.95 13.01
C MET A 174 8.95 -7.28 12.65
N ASP A 175 8.92 -5.99 12.26
CA ASP A 175 10.14 -5.22 12.03
C ASP A 175 10.64 -4.59 13.33
N ARG A 176 11.85 -4.96 13.75
CA ARG A 176 12.43 -4.48 15.01
C ARG A 176 12.65 -2.97 15.01
N GLY A 177 13.10 -2.41 13.88
CA GLY A 177 13.34 -0.97 13.74
C GLY A 177 12.05 -0.18 13.95
N GLN A 178 10.97 -0.62 13.31
CA GLN A 178 9.64 -0.03 13.42
C GLN A 178 9.07 -0.14 14.84
N LEU A 179 9.17 -1.32 15.48
CA LEU A 179 8.69 -1.54 16.85
C LEU A 179 9.43 -0.66 17.87
N GLN A 180 10.76 -0.58 17.73
CA GLN A 180 11.56 0.27 18.60
C GLN A 180 11.25 1.75 18.36
N GLY A 181 11.17 2.18 17.10
CA GLY A 181 10.84 3.57 16.77
C GLY A 181 9.44 3.98 17.25
N TRP A 182 8.48 3.06 17.18
CA TRP A 182 7.14 3.25 17.73
C TRP A 182 7.15 3.46 19.25
N GLY A 183 7.83 2.56 19.97
CA GLY A 183 7.93 2.68 21.42
C GLY A 183 8.72 3.91 21.87
N GLN A 184 9.74 4.33 21.09
CA GLN A 184 10.50 5.55 21.36
C GLN A 184 9.64 6.81 21.17
N TYR A 185 8.86 6.89 20.09
CA TYR A 185 7.88 7.96 19.89
C TYR A 185 6.92 8.06 21.10
N LEU A 186 6.33 6.94 21.52
CA LEU A 186 5.43 6.92 22.67
C LEU A 186 6.12 7.28 23.99
N SER A 187 7.38 6.91 24.15
CA SER A 187 8.19 7.25 25.34
C SER A 187 8.42 8.76 25.46
N GLN A 188 8.57 9.48 24.34
CA GLN A 188 8.77 10.93 24.34
C GLN A 188 7.51 11.72 24.75
N ILE A 189 6.33 11.21 24.40
CA ILE A 189 5.05 11.85 24.76
C ILE A 189 4.50 11.36 26.11
N ASP A 190 5.12 10.33 26.70
CA ASP A 190 4.78 9.85 28.04
C ASP A 190 5.44 10.75 29.09
N GLY A 191 4.63 11.43 29.91
CA GLY A 191 5.14 12.25 31.01
C GLY A 191 6.01 11.49 32.02
N SER A 192 5.85 10.16 32.14
CA SER A 192 6.69 9.30 32.97
C SER A 192 7.95 8.78 32.27
N HIS A 193 8.13 9.06 30.97
CA HIS A 193 9.26 8.64 30.14
C HIS A 193 9.58 7.14 30.24
N ARG A 194 8.54 6.29 30.27
CA ARG A 194 8.72 4.83 30.41
C ARG A 194 9.45 4.28 29.18
N PRO A 195 10.22 3.17 29.34
CA PRO A 195 11.03 2.63 28.26
C PRO A 195 10.18 2.13 27.09
N TRP A 196 10.77 2.12 25.90
CA TRP A 196 10.07 1.78 24.66
C TRP A 196 9.46 0.36 24.68
N GLU A 197 10.08 -0.59 25.39
CA GLU A 197 9.54 -1.94 25.55
C GLU A 197 8.22 -1.93 26.33
N TRP A 198 8.12 -1.08 27.35
CA TRP A 198 6.88 -0.90 28.10
C TRP A 198 5.80 -0.32 27.19
N GLN A 199 6.15 0.67 26.37
CA GLN A 199 5.22 1.25 25.39
C GLN A 199 4.73 0.20 24.38
N ALA A 200 5.64 -0.62 23.85
CA ALA A 200 5.31 -1.69 22.92
C ALA A 200 4.36 -2.73 23.55
N ARG A 201 4.60 -3.15 24.80
CA ARG A 201 3.71 -4.09 25.51
C ARG A 201 2.28 -3.58 25.69
N ASN A 202 2.10 -2.26 25.73
CA ASN A 202 0.79 -1.64 25.93
C ASN A 202 0.07 -1.28 24.62
N THR A 203 0.72 -1.39 23.46
CA THR A 203 0.17 -0.85 22.20
C THR A 203 0.36 -1.72 20.97
N VAL A 204 1.27 -2.69 20.97
CA VAL A 204 1.59 -3.46 19.77
C VAL A 204 0.84 -4.78 19.73
N MET A 205 0.18 -5.04 18.59
CA MET A 205 -0.22 -6.36 18.14
C MET A 205 0.54 -6.69 16.85
N LEU A 206 0.96 -7.94 16.70
CA LEU A 206 1.70 -8.38 15.52
C LEU A 206 0.77 -9.06 14.51
N CYS A 207 1.05 -8.83 13.23
CA CYS A 207 0.28 -9.40 12.14
C CYS A 207 0.40 -10.93 12.12
N TYR A 208 -0.75 -11.62 12.20
CA TYR A 208 -0.84 -13.08 12.22
C TYR A 208 -0.36 -13.72 10.91
N ILE A 209 -0.56 -13.05 9.78
CA ILE A 209 -0.11 -13.55 8.47
C ILE A 209 1.42 -13.53 8.41
N HIS A 210 2.05 -12.45 8.88
CA HIS A 210 3.51 -12.37 8.95
C HIS A 210 4.11 -13.33 9.97
N PHE A 211 3.40 -13.58 11.07
CA PHE A 211 3.74 -14.64 12.01
C PHE A 211 3.77 -16.01 11.32
N LYS A 212 2.70 -16.40 10.62
CA LYS A 212 2.66 -17.67 9.87
C LYS A 212 3.76 -17.80 8.83
N ARG A 213 3.98 -16.76 8.02
CA ARG A 213 5.08 -16.73 7.04
C ARG A 213 6.45 -16.91 7.70
N SER A 214 6.62 -16.40 8.92
CA SER A 214 7.87 -16.59 9.67
C SER A 214 8.07 -18.02 10.16
N ILE A 215 6.99 -18.76 10.45
CA ILE A 215 7.03 -20.20 10.75
C ILE A 215 7.49 -20.95 9.50
N ASP A 216 6.88 -20.69 8.35
CA ASP A 216 7.22 -21.38 7.10
C ASP A 216 8.69 -21.14 6.68
N ARG A 217 9.23 -19.94 6.95
CA ARG A 217 10.65 -19.64 6.71
C ARG A 217 11.59 -20.42 7.63
N ALA A 218 11.20 -20.67 8.87
CA ALA A 218 12.03 -21.33 9.87
C ALA A 218 11.95 -22.86 9.80
N ALA A 219 10.75 -23.40 9.57
CA ALA A 219 10.46 -24.83 9.53
C ALA A 219 10.46 -25.44 8.12
N GLY A 220 10.43 -24.60 7.07
CA GLY A 220 10.27 -25.04 5.67
C GLY A 220 8.80 -25.07 5.23
N THR A 221 8.52 -25.48 4.00
CA THR A 221 7.14 -25.55 3.44
C THR A 221 6.58 -26.96 3.36
N SER A 222 7.31 -27.96 3.87
CA SER A 222 6.96 -29.38 3.75
C SER A 222 6.39 -29.92 5.06
N GLY A 223 5.25 -30.62 5.01
CA GLY A 223 4.74 -31.39 6.15
C GLY A 223 3.76 -30.67 7.09
N HIS A 224 2.73 -30.01 6.54
CA HIS A 224 1.61 -29.47 7.32
C HIS A 224 0.68 -30.60 7.85
N ASN A 225 1.10 -31.31 8.89
CA ASN A 225 0.23 -32.20 9.65
C ASN A 225 -0.13 -31.59 11.02
N THR A 226 -1.16 -32.12 11.68
CA THR A 226 -1.68 -31.60 12.97
C THR A 226 -0.66 -31.71 14.10
N ASN A 227 0.30 -32.64 14.01
CA ASN A 227 1.38 -32.85 14.99
C ASN A 227 2.72 -32.26 14.51
N SER A 228 2.68 -31.37 13.52
CA SER A 228 3.88 -30.85 12.88
C SER A 228 4.52 -29.81 13.77
N ILE A 229 5.81 -29.58 13.53
CA ILE A 229 6.51 -28.45 14.14
C ILE A 229 5.80 -27.12 13.84
N HIS A 230 5.14 -26.99 12.68
CA HIS A 230 4.33 -25.80 12.34
C HIS A 230 3.15 -25.61 13.27
N ALA A 231 2.44 -26.69 13.62
CA ALA A 231 1.31 -26.64 14.54
C ALA A 231 1.78 -26.18 15.93
N ARG A 232 2.84 -26.81 16.46
CA ARG A 232 3.45 -26.43 17.76
C ARG A 232 3.96 -24.99 17.76
N MET A 233 4.63 -24.53 16.71
CA MET A 233 5.06 -23.13 16.60
C MET A 233 3.86 -22.17 16.54
N GLY A 234 2.76 -22.59 15.89
CA GLY A 234 1.53 -21.82 15.80
C GLY A 234 0.74 -21.70 17.11
N GLU A 235 0.92 -22.64 18.04
CA GLU A 235 0.27 -22.66 19.35
C GLU A 235 0.68 -21.49 20.25
N LEU A 236 1.83 -20.85 20.01
CA LEU A 236 2.26 -19.66 20.77
C LEU A 236 1.19 -18.56 20.85
N VAL A 237 0.39 -18.38 19.80
CA VAL A 237 -0.67 -17.36 19.76
C VAL A 237 -1.89 -17.76 20.61
N ARG A 238 -2.01 -19.05 20.97
CA ARG A 238 -3.14 -19.65 21.67
C ARG A 238 -2.87 -20.05 23.12
N CYS A 239 -1.62 -19.95 23.59
CA CYS A 239 -1.29 -20.22 24.99
C CYS A 239 -2.19 -19.43 25.95
N GLU A 240 -2.67 -20.07 27.01
CA GLU A 240 -3.65 -19.52 27.96
C GLU A 240 -3.00 -18.75 29.12
N SER A 241 -1.67 -18.81 29.23
CA SER A 241 -0.92 -18.02 30.18
C SER A 241 0.46 -17.63 29.64
N GLN A 242 1.06 -16.62 30.28
CA GLN A 242 2.44 -16.24 30.01
C GLN A 242 3.41 -17.39 30.33
N ALA A 243 3.15 -18.16 31.39
CA ALA A 243 3.98 -19.31 31.77
C ALA A 243 3.96 -20.38 30.68
N ASP A 244 2.78 -20.74 30.16
CA ASP A 244 2.62 -21.73 29.09
C ASP A 244 3.33 -21.29 27.81
N TYR A 245 3.27 -19.99 27.48
CA TYR A 245 3.98 -19.44 26.33
C TYR A 245 5.48 -19.68 26.42
N PHE A 246 6.10 -19.34 27.56
CA PHE A 246 7.54 -19.51 27.75
C PHE A 246 7.94 -20.99 27.91
N GLN A 247 7.07 -21.82 28.49
CA GLN A 247 7.28 -23.26 28.53
C GLN A 247 7.34 -23.85 27.11
N LEU A 248 6.36 -23.53 26.26
CA LEU A 248 6.33 -23.97 24.87
C LEU A 248 7.57 -23.48 24.10
N CYS A 249 8.02 -22.24 24.33
CA CYS A 249 9.29 -21.77 23.77
C CYS A 249 10.49 -22.62 24.21
N ASN A 250 10.60 -22.96 25.49
CA ASN A 250 11.70 -23.78 26.00
C ASN A 250 11.68 -25.20 25.38
N GLU A 251 10.50 -25.78 25.22
CA GLU A 251 10.33 -27.07 24.55
C GLU A 251 10.78 -27.02 23.09
N LEU A 252 10.38 -25.98 22.35
CA LEU A 252 10.78 -25.77 20.96
C LEU A 252 12.29 -25.62 20.83
N ILE A 253 12.94 -24.91 21.77
CA ILE A 253 14.40 -24.76 21.79
C ILE A 253 15.11 -26.10 22.01
N SER A 254 14.56 -26.96 22.87
CA SER A 254 15.17 -28.26 23.20
C SER A 254 15.04 -29.32 22.10
N THR A 255 13.97 -29.29 21.31
CA THR A 255 13.57 -30.40 20.43
C THR A 255 13.73 -30.14 18.93
N SER A 256 14.04 -28.90 18.52
CA SER A 256 13.91 -28.49 17.11
C SER A 256 15.24 -28.22 16.41
N SER A 257 15.19 -27.98 15.09
CA SER A 257 16.32 -27.53 14.27
C SER A 257 16.83 -26.16 14.71
N GLU A 258 18.10 -25.83 14.39
CA GLU A 258 18.69 -24.55 14.80
C GLU A 258 17.92 -23.33 14.25
N SER A 259 17.35 -23.45 13.05
CA SER A 259 16.48 -22.42 12.47
C SER A 259 15.24 -22.13 13.33
N VAL A 260 14.62 -23.18 13.88
CA VAL A 260 13.45 -23.07 14.78
C VAL A 260 13.88 -22.57 16.15
N LYS A 261 15.06 -22.96 16.65
CA LYS A 261 15.59 -22.42 17.91
C LYS A 261 15.80 -20.92 17.83
N GLU A 262 16.44 -20.43 16.76
CA GLU A 262 16.68 -19.01 16.58
C GLU A 262 15.37 -18.22 16.41
N TRP A 263 14.44 -18.76 15.62
CA TRP A 263 13.09 -18.22 15.53
C TRP A 263 12.41 -18.14 16.90
N THR A 264 12.54 -19.17 17.74
CA THR A 264 11.92 -19.23 19.06
C THR A 264 12.55 -18.21 20.02
N ARG A 265 13.89 -18.09 20.04
CA ARG A 265 14.60 -17.05 20.81
C ARG A 265 14.12 -15.65 20.41
N HIS A 266 13.91 -15.41 19.12
CA HIS A 266 13.31 -14.17 18.65
C HIS A 266 11.88 -13.99 19.18
N LYS A 267 11.04 -15.02 19.25
CA LYS A 267 9.65 -14.93 19.75
C LYS A 267 9.56 -14.80 21.27
N MET A 268 10.60 -15.18 22.00
CA MET A 268 10.70 -14.99 23.46
C MET A 268 11.00 -13.54 23.85
N GLN A 269 11.50 -12.71 22.93
CA GLN A 269 11.76 -11.30 23.23
C GLN A 269 10.48 -10.63 23.74
N PRO A 270 10.51 -9.91 24.88
CA PRO A 270 9.28 -9.39 25.47
C PRO A 270 8.50 -8.42 24.58
N SER A 271 9.20 -7.68 23.71
CA SER A 271 8.61 -6.78 22.71
C SER A 271 7.91 -7.51 21.56
N ILE A 272 8.20 -8.79 21.37
CA ILE A 272 7.58 -9.66 20.35
C ILE A 272 6.48 -10.51 20.99
N ALA A 273 6.77 -11.14 22.14
CA ALA A 273 5.81 -11.97 22.85
C ALA A 273 4.51 -11.22 23.17
N CYS A 274 4.63 -9.95 23.60
CA CYS A 274 3.47 -9.11 23.91
C CYS A 274 2.57 -8.80 22.71
N GLY A 275 3.12 -8.82 21.49
CA GLY A 275 2.36 -8.62 20.27
C GLY A 275 1.80 -9.91 19.67
N LEU A 276 2.25 -11.08 20.13
CA LEU A 276 1.78 -12.39 19.66
C LEU A 276 0.68 -12.99 20.52
N ASN A 277 0.75 -12.82 21.84
CA ASN A 277 -0.18 -13.45 22.78
C ASN A 277 -0.73 -12.43 23.78
N LYS A 278 -2.05 -12.46 24.00
CA LYS A 278 -2.75 -11.55 24.91
C LYS A 278 -2.26 -11.64 26.36
N HIS A 279 -1.85 -12.82 26.81
CA HIS A 279 -1.35 -13.06 28.16
C HIS A 279 0.08 -12.54 28.38
N CYS A 280 0.81 -12.26 27.29
CA CYS A 280 2.10 -11.58 27.32
C CYS A 280 1.96 -10.07 27.11
N SER A 281 0.76 -9.59 26.77
CA SER A 281 0.45 -8.20 26.47
C SER A 281 -0.07 -7.45 27.68
N MET A 282 0.10 -6.12 27.69
CA MET A 282 -0.57 -5.22 28.64
C MET A 282 -1.80 -4.54 28.01
N ILE A 283 -2.11 -4.83 26.74
CA ILE A 283 -3.35 -4.39 26.09
C ILE A 283 -4.53 -5.07 26.79
N ALA A 284 -5.58 -4.31 27.11
CA ALA A 284 -6.79 -4.85 27.71
C ALA A 284 -7.39 -5.99 26.86
N SER A 285 -7.81 -7.09 27.49
CA SER A 285 -8.26 -8.30 26.79
C SER A 285 -9.43 -8.04 25.84
N GLU A 286 -10.37 -7.17 26.22
CA GLU A 286 -11.50 -6.77 25.38
C GLU A 286 -11.06 -6.07 24.08
N VAL A 287 -10.00 -5.26 24.16
CA VAL A 287 -9.42 -4.59 22.99
C VAL A 287 -8.73 -5.64 22.13
N TRP A 288 -7.91 -6.51 22.73
CA TRP A 288 -7.20 -7.55 22.00
C TRP A 288 -8.13 -8.46 21.20
N GLU A 289 -9.23 -8.91 21.80
CA GLU A 289 -10.17 -9.85 21.16
C GLU A 289 -10.99 -9.20 20.04
N ARG A 290 -11.25 -7.89 20.14
CA ARG A 290 -11.96 -7.13 19.11
C ARG A 290 -11.04 -6.66 17.99
N THR A 291 -9.76 -6.41 18.27
CA THR A 291 -8.78 -5.97 17.28
C THR A 291 -8.45 -7.10 16.32
N ARG A 292 -8.55 -6.81 15.02
CA ARG A 292 -8.19 -7.76 13.98
C ARG A 292 -6.70 -7.65 13.66
N ASN A 293 -5.98 -8.75 13.85
CA ASN A 293 -4.57 -8.88 13.47
C ASN A 293 -4.33 -9.90 12.34
N HIS A 294 -5.41 -10.47 11.79
CA HIS A 294 -5.39 -11.46 10.71
C HIS A 294 -5.82 -10.86 9.36
N THR A 295 -6.19 -9.59 9.32
CA THR A 295 -6.59 -8.92 8.09
C THR A 295 -5.35 -8.46 7.35
N ASN A 296 -5.29 -8.85 6.09
CA ASN A 296 -4.31 -8.35 5.14
C ASN A 296 -4.68 -6.90 4.74
N ALA A 297 -4.92 -5.98 5.68
CA ALA A 297 -5.46 -4.68 5.33
C ALA A 297 -4.43 -3.87 4.55
N THR A 298 -3.26 -3.77 5.16
CA THR A 298 -2.11 -3.11 4.59
C THR A 298 -1.56 -3.81 3.35
N GLU A 299 -1.40 -5.14 3.33
CA GLU A 299 -0.88 -5.81 2.12
C GLU A 299 -1.93 -5.80 0.97
N GLN A 300 -3.24 -5.82 1.23
CA GLN A 300 -4.25 -5.50 0.19
C GLN A 300 -4.13 -4.06 -0.32
N THR A 301 -3.89 -3.11 0.58
CA THR A 301 -3.65 -1.70 0.22
C THR A 301 -2.37 -1.57 -0.61
N ARG A 302 -1.34 -2.35 -0.29
CA ARG A 302 -0.09 -2.45 -1.05
C ARG A 302 -0.34 -3.05 -2.43
N PHE A 303 -1.16 -4.10 -2.56
CA PHE A 303 -1.54 -4.65 -3.86
C PHE A 303 -2.29 -3.62 -4.73
N LYS A 304 -3.25 -2.90 -4.15
CA LYS A 304 -3.99 -1.81 -4.81
C LYS A 304 -3.06 -0.65 -5.21
N SER A 305 -2.15 -0.28 -4.33
CA SER A 305 -1.13 0.75 -4.59
C SER A 305 -0.21 0.35 -5.75
N ASN A 306 0.23 -0.91 -5.75
CA ASN A 306 1.07 -1.49 -6.80
C ASN A 306 0.37 -1.63 -8.15
N SER A 307 -0.97 -1.80 -8.20
CA SER A 307 -1.70 -1.83 -9.47
C SER A 307 -1.77 -0.47 -10.16
N PHE A 308 -1.55 0.62 -9.42
CA PHE A 308 -1.39 1.99 -9.96
C PHE A 308 0.05 2.29 -10.43
N GLY A 309 0.93 1.28 -10.41
CA GLY A 309 2.31 1.35 -10.89
C GLY A 309 3.33 0.97 -9.83
N ARG A 310 4.47 0.44 -10.28
CA ARG A 310 5.64 0.06 -9.48
C ARG A 310 6.86 0.81 -9.97
N GLN A 311 7.86 1.00 -9.10
CA GLN A 311 9.11 1.69 -9.42
C GLN A 311 8.90 3.07 -10.06
N LEU A 312 8.00 3.86 -9.46
CA LEU A 312 7.68 5.20 -9.93
C LEU A 312 8.69 6.22 -9.37
N PRO A 313 9.01 7.29 -10.09
CA PRO A 313 9.65 8.47 -9.48
C PRO A 313 8.84 8.97 -8.28
N LEU A 314 9.50 9.52 -7.26
CA LEU A 314 8.87 9.87 -5.97
C LEU A 314 7.61 10.71 -6.15
N LEU A 315 7.69 11.80 -6.92
CA LEU A 315 6.54 12.69 -7.14
C LEU A 315 5.36 11.95 -7.80
N ARG A 316 5.65 11.04 -8.72
CA ARG A 316 4.63 10.22 -9.38
C ARG A 316 4.04 9.17 -8.43
N ALA A 317 4.84 8.64 -7.50
CA ALA A 317 4.35 7.75 -6.44
C ALA A 317 3.40 8.51 -5.49
N ILE A 318 3.74 9.75 -5.11
CA ILE A 318 2.89 10.61 -4.29
C ILE A 318 1.58 10.93 -5.02
N HIS A 319 1.64 11.40 -6.27
CA HIS A 319 0.45 11.76 -7.04
C HIS A 319 -0.49 10.56 -7.26
N SER A 320 0.06 9.39 -7.63
CA SER A 320 -0.77 8.18 -7.78
C SER A 320 -1.40 7.75 -6.46
N SER A 321 -0.75 8.02 -5.32
CA SER A 321 -1.31 7.77 -3.99
C SER A 321 -2.40 8.77 -3.63
N GLN A 322 -2.24 10.05 -3.98
CA GLN A 322 -3.27 11.08 -3.84
C GLN A 322 -4.58 10.68 -4.54
N ILE A 323 -4.48 10.22 -5.80
CA ILE A 323 -5.65 9.78 -6.58
C ILE A 323 -6.33 8.58 -5.89
N LEU A 324 -5.53 7.60 -5.46
CA LEU A 324 -6.02 6.39 -4.81
C LEU A 324 -6.78 6.69 -3.51
N ASP A 325 -6.22 7.59 -2.71
CA ASP A 325 -6.70 7.93 -1.38
C ASP A 325 -7.92 8.86 -1.49
N LYS A 326 -7.92 9.81 -2.44
CA LYS A 326 -9.09 10.63 -2.76
C LYS A 326 -10.26 9.76 -3.21
N TYR A 327 -9.99 8.76 -4.04
CA TYR A 327 -11.01 7.82 -4.47
C TYR A 327 -11.58 6.98 -3.33
N ASP A 328 -10.78 6.59 -2.33
CA ASP A 328 -11.29 5.90 -1.15
C ASP A 328 -12.11 6.85 -0.25
N VAL A 329 -11.73 8.12 -0.10
CA VAL A 329 -12.52 9.15 0.59
C VAL A 329 -13.88 9.35 -0.08
N ASP A 330 -13.91 9.54 -1.39
CA ASP A 330 -15.16 9.79 -2.13
C ASP A 330 -16.10 8.58 -2.06
N ARG A 331 -15.53 7.37 -2.05
CA ARG A 331 -16.28 6.12 -1.82
C ARG A 331 -16.82 6.02 -0.41
N TYR A 332 -16.03 6.40 0.59
CA TYR A 332 -16.50 6.45 1.97
C TYR A 332 -17.70 7.39 2.11
N ASN A 333 -17.57 8.63 1.60
CA ASN A 333 -18.63 9.62 1.62
C ASN A 333 -19.88 9.17 0.84
N SER A 334 -19.70 8.50 -0.31
CA SER A 334 -20.83 8.00 -1.11
C SER A 334 -21.64 6.93 -0.36
N ARG A 335 -20.95 6.03 0.36
CA ARG A 335 -21.60 5.00 1.18
C ARG A 335 -22.27 5.62 2.41
N ALA A 336 -21.59 6.53 3.10
CA ALA A 336 -22.09 7.18 4.31
C ALA A 336 -23.28 8.10 4.04
N GLY A 337 -23.22 8.91 2.98
CA GLY A 337 -24.25 9.90 2.65
C GLY A 337 -25.43 9.35 1.85
N TYR A 338 -25.20 8.39 0.96
CA TYR A 338 -26.23 7.92 0.01
C TYR A 338 -26.50 6.41 0.08
N GLY A 339 -25.83 5.67 0.97
CA GLY A 339 -25.99 4.21 1.10
C GLY A 339 -25.47 3.40 -0.09
N ILE A 340 -24.82 4.03 -1.07
CA ILE A 340 -24.42 3.38 -2.33
C ILE A 340 -23.31 2.38 -2.06
N SER A 341 -23.55 1.10 -2.36
CA SER A 341 -22.55 0.05 -2.26
C SER A 341 -21.57 0.08 -3.43
N LEU A 342 -20.36 -0.42 -3.20
CA LEU A 342 -19.25 -0.39 -4.15
C LEU A 342 -19.46 -1.31 -5.38
N SER A 343 -20.28 -2.34 -5.23
CA SER A 343 -20.57 -3.31 -6.27
C SER A 343 -21.93 -3.95 -6.04
N TRP A 344 -22.52 -4.50 -7.11
CA TRP A 344 -23.73 -5.32 -7.06
C TRP A 344 -23.55 -6.63 -6.26
N ARG A 345 -22.30 -7.03 -5.96
CA ARG A 345 -22.02 -8.21 -5.14
C ARG A 345 -21.98 -7.84 -3.67
N ASN A 346 -22.60 -8.68 -2.85
CA ASN A 346 -22.48 -8.63 -1.41
C ASN A 346 -21.00 -8.76 -1.02
N THR A 347 -20.43 -7.71 -0.46
CA THR A 347 -18.99 -7.66 -0.12
C THR A 347 -18.74 -7.99 1.34
N SER A 348 -19.77 -8.52 2.02
CA SER A 348 -19.72 -8.87 3.42
C SER A 348 -18.64 -9.87 3.74
N LEU A 349 -18.09 -9.72 4.95
CA LEU A 349 -17.03 -10.59 5.45
C LEU A 349 -17.46 -12.06 5.38
N SER A 350 -18.70 -12.36 5.75
CA SER A 350 -19.26 -13.71 5.68
C SER A 350 -19.24 -14.27 4.26
N GLU A 351 -19.62 -13.47 3.27
CA GLU A 351 -19.63 -13.87 1.85
C GLU A 351 -18.20 -14.02 1.30
N ARG A 352 -17.26 -13.13 1.68
CA ARG A 352 -15.84 -13.26 1.29
C ARG A 352 -15.17 -14.46 1.92
N PHE A 353 -15.46 -14.77 3.19
CA PHE A 353 -15.00 -16.00 3.84
C PHE A 353 -15.60 -17.22 3.15
N ALA A 354 -16.90 -17.22 2.84
CA ALA A 354 -17.54 -18.29 2.09
C ALA A 354 -16.91 -18.47 0.69
N GLU A 355 -16.60 -17.39 -0.02
CA GLU A 355 -15.90 -17.45 -1.30
C GLU A 355 -14.45 -17.94 -1.17
N ALA A 356 -13.73 -17.54 -0.13
CA ALA A 356 -12.37 -18.02 0.13
C ALA A 356 -12.37 -19.53 0.42
N ILE A 357 -13.33 -20.00 1.21
CA ILE A 357 -13.56 -21.44 1.45
C ILE A 357 -13.94 -22.15 0.15
N ARG A 358 -14.81 -21.57 -0.70
CA ARG A 358 -15.15 -22.14 -2.00
C ARG A 358 -13.92 -22.25 -2.91
N ARG A 359 -13.07 -21.23 -2.97
CA ARG A 359 -11.84 -21.24 -3.76
C ARG A 359 -10.82 -22.26 -3.24
N ASP A 360 -10.67 -22.38 -1.92
CA ASP A 360 -9.79 -23.38 -1.31
C ASP A 360 -10.29 -24.81 -1.61
N ARG A 361 -11.61 -25.04 -1.51
CA ARG A 361 -12.23 -26.31 -1.90
C ARG A 361 -12.05 -26.63 -3.39
N SER A 362 -12.17 -25.64 -4.28
CA SER A 362 -11.91 -25.85 -5.72
C SER A 362 -10.45 -26.22 -5.98
N ARG A 363 -9.49 -25.54 -5.33
CA ARG A 363 -8.06 -25.88 -5.47
C ARG A 363 -7.73 -27.27 -4.96
N ARG A 364 -8.36 -27.71 -3.86
CA ARG A 364 -8.19 -29.08 -3.33
C ARG A 364 -8.75 -30.13 -4.29
N ARG A 365 -9.90 -29.87 -4.91
CA ARG A 365 -10.47 -30.77 -5.93
C ARG A 365 -9.57 -30.86 -7.18
N GLU A 366 -9.03 -29.73 -7.63
CA GLU A 366 -8.07 -29.72 -8.75
C GLU A 366 -6.76 -30.48 -8.42
N SER A 367 -6.36 -30.55 -7.15
CA SER A 367 -5.17 -31.31 -6.74
C SER A 367 -5.44 -32.78 -6.40
N GLU A 368 -6.71 -33.15 -6.17
CA GLU A 368 -7.15 -34.54 -6.01
C GLU A 368 -7.35 -35.23 -7.38
N ASP A 369 -7.85 -34.51 -8.39
CA ASP A 369 -8.03 -35.06 -9.75
C ASP A 369 -6.71 -35.32 -10.50
N ASP A 370 -5.60 -34.68 -10.10
CA ASP A 370 -4.26 -34.91 -10.69
C ASP A 370 -3.57 -36.18 -10.12
N ASN A 371 -4.11 -36.81 -9.06
CA ASN A 371 -3.44 -37.89 -8.32
C ASN A 371 -4.07 -39.29 -8.50
N ASP A 372 -5.14 -39.44 -9.29
CA ASP A 372 -5.82 -40.73 -9.55
C ASP A 372 -5.32 -41.43 -10.83
N GLY A 373 -4.02 -41.30 -11.10
CA GLY A 373 -3.36 -41.74 -12.33
C GLY A 373 -2.38 -42.90 -12.16
N SER A 374 -2.54 -43.81 -11.19
CA SER A 374 -1.78 -45.07 -11.19
C SER A 374 -2.35 -46.12 -10.22
N VAL A 375 -3.04 -47.12 -10.77
CA VAL A 375 -3.18 -48.44 -10.13
C VAL A 375 -2.86 -49.52 -11.16
N ASP A 376 -1.74 -50.22 -10.92
CA ASP A 376 -1.26 -51.40 -11.64
C ASP A 376 -2.11 -52.64 -11.36
N THR A 377 -2.24 -53.55 -12.33
CA THR A 377 -2.78 -54.91 -12.14
C THR A 377 -2.01 -55.92 -13.02
N GLU A 378 -1.22 -56.80 -12.39
CA GLU A 378 -0.70 -58.09 -12.91
C GLU A 378 -1.58 -59.23 -12.30
N LEU A 379 -1.86 -60.43 -12.85
CA LEU A 379 -1.41 -61.24 -13.99
C LEU A 379 -2.42 -62.43 -14.16
N LEU A 380 -2.75 -62.86 -15.39
CA LEU A 380 -2.77 -64.28 -15.90
C LEU A 380 -3.48 -64.42 -17.30
N PRO A 381 -3.12 -65.42 -18.17
CA PRO A 381 -3.40 -65.49 -19.63
C PRO A 381 -4.24 -66.74 -20.08
N PRO A 382 -4.38 -67.18 -21.37
CA PRO A 382 -4.49 -66.52 -22.70
C PRO A 382 -5.63 -67.05 -23.68
N GLU A 383 -5.85 -66.30 -24.79
CA GLU A 383 -6.30 -66.69 -26.18
C GLU A 383 -7.78 -67.11 -26.50
N PRO A 384 -8.29 -67.05 -27.78
CA PRO A 384 -7.68 -66.57 -29.04
C PRO A 384 -8.54 -65.64 -29.97
N GLN A 385 -7.82 -64.72 -30.63
CA GLN A 385 -7.84 -64.34 -32.07
C GLN A 385 -9.15 -64.08 -32.86
N ARG A 386 -9.20 -62.91 -33.52
CA ARG A 386 -9.37 -62.81 -34.99
C ARG A 386 -8.87 -61.47 -35.56
N ARG A 387 -7.78 -61.60 -36.35
CA ARG A 387 -7.44 -60.98 -37.67
C ARG A 387 -8.14 -59.67 -38.07
N ARG A 388 -7.52 -58.67 -38.72
CA ARG A 388 -6.16 -58.40 -39.24
C ARG A 388 -6.24 -57.03 -39.94
N VAL A 389 -5.08 -56.45 -40.24
CA VAL A 389 -4.74 -55.49 -41.30
C VAL A 389 -4.58 -54.02 -40.88
N SER A 390 -3.31 -53.65 -40.96
CA SER A 390 -2.66 -52.34 -40.90
C SER A 390 -3.02 -51.42 -42.07
N ARG A 391 -2.99 -50.10 -41.83
CA ARG A 391 -2.27 -49.14 -42.69
C ARG A 391 -2.17 -47.75 -42.05
N SER A 392 -1.03 -47.12 -42.33
CA SER A 392 -0.49 -45.89 -41.79
C SER A 392 -1.01 -44.61 -42.48
N SER A 393 -0.88 -43.53 -41.70
CA SER A 393 -0.52 -42.14 -42.05
C SER A 393 -1.54 -41.15 -42.67
N SER A 394 -1.44 -39.94 -42.09
CA SER A 394 -1.62 -38.56 -42.60
C SER A 394 -3.01 -37.89 -42.68
N SER A 395 -3.25 -37.05 -41.66
CA SER A 395 -3.61 -35.61 -41.73
C SER A 395 -4.58 -35.09 -42.81
N ARG A 396 -5.79 -34.66 -42.41
CA ARG A 396 -6.22 -33.22 -42.29
C ARG A 396 -7.75 -33.09 -42.09
N SER A 397 -8.12 -32.22 -41.13
CA SER A 397 -9.34 -31.38 -41.01
C SER A 397 -10.75 -32.00 -41.09
N SER A 398 -11.55 -31.91 -40.01
CA SER A 398 -12.47 -30.78 -39.73
C SER A 398 -13.50 -31.07 -38.61
N SER A 399 -13.61 -30.08 -37.71
CA SER A 399 -14.77 -29.63 -36.92
C SER A 399 -15.74 -30.62 -36.24
N THR A 400 -15.83 -30.49 -34.92
CA THR A 400 -17.15 -30.35 -34.27
C THR A 400 -17.08 -29.32 -33.14
N ARG A 401 -17.95 -28.31 -33.25
CA ARG A 401 -18.11 -27.15 -32.36
C ARG A 401 -18.64 -27.56 -30.98
N ARG A 402 -18.09 -26.99 -29.91
CA ARG A 402 -18.81 -26.77 -28.64
C ARG A 402 -19.08 -25.27 -28.48
N ARG A 403 -20.36 -24.88 -28.60
CA ARG A 403 -20.91 -23.54 -28.31
C ARG A 403 -21.39 -23.55 -26.86
N GLY A 404 -20.86 -22.66 -26.02
CA GLY A 404 -21.35 -22.47 -24.65
C GLY A 404 -20.36 -21.76 -23.71
N SER A 405 -19.93 -20.54 -24.03
CA SER A 405 -19.15 -19.70 -23.10
C SER A 405 -19.22 -18.18 -23.38
N ALA A 406 -19.69 -17.74 -24.55
CA ALA A 406 -19.46 -16.36 -25.01
C ALA A 406 -20.34 -15.26 -24.35
N GLN A 407 -21.41 -15.61 -23.63
CA GLN A 407 -22.32 -14.59 -23.05
C GLN A 407 -21.90 -14.09 -21.65
N ARG A 408 -21.05 -14.80 -20.90
CA ARG A 408 -20.60 -14.36 -19.56
C ARG A 408 -19.38 -13.43 -19.61
N ASP A 409 -18.51 -13.60 -20.60
CA ASP A 409 -17.30 -12.77 -20.74
C ASP A 409 -17.59 -11.38 -21.31
N THR A 410 -18.65 -11.25 -22.11
CA THR A 410 -19.02 -9.98 -22.75
C THR A 410 -19.57 -8.95 -21.76
N SER A 411 -20.36 -9.35 -20.76
CA SER A 411 -20.90 -8.42 -19.73
C SER A 411 -19.83 -7.87 -18.78
N LEU A 412 -18.88 -8.72 -18.34
CA LEU A 412 -17.76 -8.32 -17.48
C LEU A 412 -16.71 -7.48 -18.23
N ALA A 413 -16.47 -7.80 -19.51
CA ALA A 413 -15.61 -7.00 -20.37
C ALA A 413 -16.23 -5.62 -20.64
N LEU A 414 -17.53 -5.54 -20.92
CA LEU A 414 -18.23 -4.27 -21.15
C LEU A 414 -18.27 -3.38 -19.90
N CYS A 415 -18.45 -3.95 -18.70
CA CYS A 415 -18.38 -3.16 -17.46
C CYS A 415 -16.96 -2.67 -17.14
N ARG A 416 -15.91 -3.47 -17.42
CA ARG A 416 -14.52 -3.04 -17.27
C ARG A 416 -14.17 -1.95 -18.28
N MET A 417 -14.57 -2.12 -19.54
CA MET A 417 -14.36 -1.13 -20.60
C MET A 417 -15.12 0.18 -20.34
N ALA A 418 -16.36 0.12 -19.82
CA ALA A 418 -17.12 1.30 -19.44
C ALA A 418 -16.49 2.02 -18.24
N SER A 419 -16.00 1.28 -17.24
CA SER A 419 -15.29 1.84 -16.09
C SER A 419 -13.95 2.47 -16.48
N GLU A 420 -13.19 1.83 -17.38
CA GLU A 420 -11.93 2.35 -17.95
C GLU A 420 -12.18 3.54 -18.89
N ASN A 421 -13.34 3.62 -19.53
CA ASN A 421 -13.77 4.75 -20.34
C ASN A 421 -14.44 5.88 -19.55
N ILE A 422 -14.73 5.73 -18.26
CA ILE A 422 -15.20 6.84 -17.39
C ILE A 422 -14.06 7.38 -16.51
N LEU A 423 -13.18 6.49 -15.99
CA LEU A 423 -11.74 6.80 -15.84
C LEU A 423 -11.20 7.23 -17.21
N ASN A 424 -9.96 7.64 -17.42
CA ASN A 424 -9.55 8.21 -18.70
C ASN A 424 -10.34 9.51 -19.09
N GLN A 425 -11.69 9.67 -19.00
CA GLN A 425 -12.50 10.81 -19.56
C GLN A 425 -12.65 11.88 -18.50
N SER A 426 -12.80 11.45 -17.25
CA SER A 426 -12.50 12.26 -16.09
C SER A 426 -11.03 12.67 -16.07
N GLN A 427 -10.12 11.73 -16.32
CA GLN A 427 -8.68 11.96 -16.26
C GLN A 427 -8.17 12.93 -17.34
N GLU A 428 -8.64 12.79 -18.59
CA GLU A 428 -8.30 13.71 -19.69
C GLU A 428 -8.89 15.11 -19.47
N ARG A 429 -10.11 15.22 -18.90
CA ARG A 429 -10.68 16.53 -18.54
C ARG A 429 -9.89 17.20 -17.43
N GLN A 430 -9.47 16.45 -16.42
CA GLN A 430 -8.68 16.96 -15.30
C GLN A 430 -7.24 17.28 -15.71
N ASP A 431 -6.62 16.50 -16.59
CA ASP A 431 -5.31 16.81 -17.17
C ASP A 431 -5.35 18.10 -18.01
N MET A 432 -6.46 18.38 -18.70
CA MET A 432 -6.65 19.66 -19.40
C MET A 432 -6.85 20.85 -18.46
N GLU A 433 -7.62 20.67 -17.38
CA GLU A 433 -7.74 21.71 -16.33
C GLU A 433 -6.39 22.00 -15.67
N LEU A 434 -5.58 20.96 -15.42
CA LEU A 434 -4.21 21.10 -14.90
C LEU A 434 -3.32 21.90 -15.85
N ASP A 435 -3.33 21.60 -17.16
CA ASP A 435 -2.54 22.32 -18.16
C ASP A 435 -2.97 23.80 -18.28
N GLN A 436 -4.27 24.09 -18.15
CA GLN A 436 -4.78 25.47 -18.13
C GLN A 436 -4.35 26.23 -16.87
N THR A 437 -4.39 25.58 -15.72
CA THR A 437 -4.01 26.18 -14.44
C THR A 437 -2.50 26.42 -14.38
N GLU A 438 -1.70 25.48 -14.87
CA GLU A 438 -0.23 25.59 -15.00
C GLU A 438 0.17 26.77 -15.90
N LYS A 439 -0.54 26.97 -17.01
CA LYS A 439 -0.34 28.13 -17.89
C LYS A 439 -0.65 29.44 -17.17
N GLN A 440 -1.71 29.50 -16.35
CA GLN A 440 -2.04 30.69 -15.57
C GLN A 440 -0.96 31.01 -14.54
N LEU A 441 -0.46 30.00 -13.81
CA LEU A 441 0.64 30.16 -12.85
C LEU A 441 1.92 30.66 -13.50
N ARG A 442 2.22 30.15 -14.69
CA ARG A 442 3.41 30.60 -15.44
C ARG A 442 3.30 32.07 -15.83
N ILE A 443 2.12 32.53 -16.22
CA ILE A 443 1.87 33.94 -16.52
C ILE A 443 2.00 34.80 -15.27
N GLU A 444 1.51 34.32 -14.13
CA GLU A 444 1.53 35.05 -12.86
C GLU A 444 2.95 35.15 -12.26
N LEU A 445 3.73 34.07 -12.33
CA LEU A 445 5.16 34.07 -12.00
C LEU A 445 5.92 35.10 -12.84
N MET A 446 5.65 35.13 -14.15
CA MET A 446 6.27 36.09 -15.07
C MET A 446 5.88 37.53 -14.74
N ARG A 447 4.65 37.76 -14.23
CA ARG A 447 4.19 39.09 -13.77
C ARG A 447 4.91 39.53 -12.51
N GLU A 448 5.11 38.65 -11.54
CA GLU A 448 5.83 39.02 -10.31
C GLU A 448 7.32 39.21 -10.52
N GLU A 449 7.97 38.42 -11.39
CA GLU A 449 9.34 38.72 -11.82
C GLU A 449 9.44 40.09 -12.50
N LEU A 450 8.44 40.45 -13.32
CA LEU A 450 8.40 41.76 -13.98
C LEU A 450 8.23 42.89 -12.95
N ARG A 451 7.44 42.65 -11.90
CA ARG A 451 7.21 43.60 -10.80
C ARG A 451 8.48 43.81 -9.97
N GLN A 452 9.20 42.74 -9.63
CA GLN A 452 10.48 42.83 -8.93
C GLN A 452 11.52 43.60 -9.75
N LYS A 453 11.60 43.33 -11.06
CA LYS A 453 12.49 44.08 -11.96
C LYS A 453 12.14 45.56 -12.06
N ARG A 454 10.85 45.91 -12.04
CA ARG A 454 10.40 47.31 -12.02
C ARG A 454 10.83 48.02 -10.73
N LEU A 455 10.57 47.40 -9.57
CA LEU A 455 10.98 47.94 -8.28
C LEU A 455 12.50 48.11 -8.16
N GLU A 456 13.27 47.18 -8.74
CA GLU A 456 14.73 47.30 -8.77
C GLU A 456 15.21 48.43 -9.69
N ASN A 457 14.55 48.64 -10.84
CA ASN A 457 14.83 49.78 -11.71
C ASN A 457 14.50 51.10 -11.01
N ASP A 458 13.34 51.22 -10.37
CA ASP A 458 12.92 52.42 -9.65
C ASP A 458 13.93 52.76 -8.53
N ARG A 459 14.45 51.73 -7.83
CA ARG A 459 15.49 51.92 -6.82
C ARG A 459 16.79 52.46 -7.41
N ARG A 460 17.22 51.93 -8.56
CA ARG A 460 18.43 52.40 -9.27
C ARG A 460 18.27 53.81 -9.82
N GLU A 461 17.08 54.19 -10.28
CA GLU A 461 16.80 55.56 -10.73
C GLU A 461 16.87 56.57 -9.58
N LEU A 462 16.34 56.22 -8.40
CA LEU A 462 16.46 57.05 -7.20
C LEU A 462 17.90 57.18 -6.72
N GLU A 463 18.67 56.09 -6.73
CA GLU A 463 20.11 56.09 -6.41
C GLU A 463 20.87 57.01 -7.39
N ASN A 464 20.62 56.93 -8.70
CA ASN A 464 21.24 57.79 -9.71
C ASN A 464 20.86 59.27 -9.53
N GLN A 465 19.60 59.58 -9.23
CA GLN A 465 19.16 60.96 -8.95
C GLN A 465 19.81 61.54 -7.68
N SER A 466 20.01 60.70 -6.66
CA SER A 466 20.70 61.13 -5.43
C SER A 466 22.19 61.41 -5.67
N LEU A 467 22.84 60.64 -6.53
CA LEU A 467 24.23 60.85 -6.94
C LEU A 467 24.40 62.11 -7.80
N SER A 468 23.45 62.40 -8.70
CA SER A 468 23.48 63.64 -9.49
C SER A 468 23.26 64.89 -8.64
N ARG A 469 22.46 64.83 -7.57
CA ARG A 469 22.25 65.96 -6.64
C ARG A 469 23.40 66.18 -5.64
N GLY A 470 24.31 65.22 -5.49
CA GLY A 470 25.51 65.36 -4.66
C GLY A 470 26.74 65.90 -5.41
N LEU A 471 26.60 66.16 -6.71
CA LEU A 471 27.67 66.65 -7.61
C LEU A 471 27.42 68.09 -8.12
N GLU A 472 26.30 68.71 -7.72
CA GLU A 472 26.05 70.17 -7.78
C GLU A 472 26.35 70.79 -6.42
#